data_AF-A0A4R3ZZP2-F1
#
_entry.id   AF-A0A4R3ZZP2-F1
#
_cell.length_a   1.000
_cell.length_b   1.000
_cell.length_c   1.000
_cell.angle_alpha   90.00
_cell.angle_beta   90.00
_cell.angle_gamma   90.00
#
_symmetry.space_group_name_H-M   'P 1'
#
loop_
_entity.id
_entity.type
_entity.pdbx_description
1 polymer ?
#
loop_
_entity_poly.entity_id
_entity_poly.type
_entity_poly.pdbx_seq_one_letter_code
_entity_poly.pdbx_strand_id
1 'polypeptide(L)'
;MDTDAFDFRSASPRARPLKVVAAALDPEHDPEADREGQGYPVLLKLSRVLDPEEARLILERNPFLHATAGSRKLIAMDTSVETLREQKDRLQLLLAEVEANALAEQARQRMEEHRAAELRLAELRRRNEVLGEIEW
;
A
#
# COMPACT_ATOMS: atom_id res chain seq x y z
N MET A 1 32.06 -7.55 -11.06
CA MET A 1 30.82 -7.01 -10.45
C MET A 1 29.88 -6.76 -11.60
N ASP A 2 29.09 -7.77 -11.96
CA ASP A 2 27.97 -7.61 -12.88
C ASP A 2 26.70 -7.64 -12.03
N THR A 3 26.15 -6.45 -11.79
CA THR A 3 24.78 -6.31 -11.33
C THR A 3 23.88 -6.67 -12.51
N ASP A 4 23.58 -7.97 -12.61
CA ASP A 4 22.68 -8.51 -13.61
C ASP A 4 21.39 -7.71 -13.68
N ALA A 5 20.99 -7.43 -14.91
CA ALA A 5 19.85 -6.66 -15.33
C ALA A 5 18.61 -6.95 -14.49
N PHE A 6 18.05 -5.90 -13.87
CA PHE A 6 16.67 -5.90 -13.42
C PHE A 6 15.77 -6.26 -14.61
N ASP A 7 15.19 -7.45 -14.58
CA ASP A 7 14.31 -7.95 -15.64
C ASP A 7 12.95 -7.25 -15.56
N PHE A 8 12.76 -6.23 -16.40
CA PHE A 8 11.56 -5.38 -16.45
C PHE A 8 10.37 -6.01 -17.19
N ARG A 9 10.46 -7.26 -17.67
CA ARG A 9 9.50 -7.79 -18.66
C ARG A 9 8.42 -8.76 -18.16
N SER A 10 8.28 -9.00 -16.85
CA SER A 10 7.24 -9.93 -16.34
C SER A 10 6.61 -9.55 -14.99
N ALA A 11 6.79 -8.31 -14.51
CA ALA A 11 6.19 -7.87 -13.26
C ALA A 11 4.69 -7.55 -13.46
N SER A 12 3.82 -8.38 -12.87
CA SER A 12 2.39 -8.09 -12.68
C SER A 12 2.17 -6.60 -12.39
N PRO A 13 1.11 -5.94 -12.89
CA PRO A 13 0.85 -4.51 -12.64
C PRO A 13 0.91 -4.10 -11.16
N ARG A 14 0.76 -5.07 -10.25
CA ARG A 14 0.89 -4.93 -8.79
C ARG A 14 2.32 -4.81 -8.26
N ALA A 15 3.33 -5.30 -8.98
CA ALA A 15 4.74 -5.31 -8.55
C ALA A 15 5.51 -4.03 -8.94
N ARG A 16 4.83 -3.05 -9.55
CA ARG A 16 5.44 -1.74 -9.86
C ARG A 16 5.52 -0.89 -8.60
N PRO A 17 6.61 -0.14 -8.36
CA PRO A 17 6.70 0.77 -7.23
C PRO A 17 5.54 1.76 -7.19
N LEU A 18 5.02 2.01 -5.99
CA LEU A 18 3.94 2.96 -5.78
C LEU A 18 4.45 4.39 -5.99
N LYS A 19 3.92 5.09 -7.00
CA LYS A 19 4.39 6.43 -7.38
C LYS A 19 3.27 7.37 -7.79
N VAL A 20 3.40 8.65 -7.45
CA VAL A 20 2.60 9.72 -8.06
C VAL A 20 3.06 9.98 -9.51
N VAL A 21 2.13 9.89 -10.45
CA VAL A 21 2.32 10.14 -11.88
C VAL A 21 1.89 11.55 -12.27
N ALA A 22 0.79 12.03 -11.70
CA ALA A 22 0.25 13.36 -11.99
C ALA A 22 -0.48 13.91 -10.77
N ALA A 23 -0.52 15.25 -10.69
CA ALA A 23 -1.31 16.01 -9.73
C ALA A 23 -2.16 17.03 -10.51
N ALA A 24 -3.45 17.08 -10.24
CA ALA A 24 -4.40 18.02 -10.85
C ALA A 24 -5.52 18.34 -9.86
N LEU A 25 -6.20 19.46 -10.07
CA LEU A 25 -7.43 19.78 -9.34
C LEU A 25 -8.42 18.63 -9.39
N ASP A 26 -9.12 18.38 -8.27
CA ASP A 26 -10.23 17.44 -8.27
C ASP A 26 -11.37 18.00 -9.14
N PRO A 27 -11.79 17.32 -10.22
CA PRO A 27 -12.84 17.84 -11.11
C PRO A 27 -14.22 17.93 -10.44
N GLU A 28 -14.45 17.25 -9.32
CA GLU A 28 -15.69 17.38 -8.54
C GLU A 28 -15.65 18.59 -7.60
N HIS A 29 -14.49 19.25 -7.46
CA HIS A 29 -14.33 20.44 -6.65
C HIS A 29 -14.68 21.69 -7.46
N ASP A 30 -15.63 22.47 -6.95
CA ASP A 30 -15.95 23.80 -7.48
C ASP A 30 -15.01 24.85 -6.84
N PRO A 31 -14.09 25.46 -7.60
CA PRO A 31 -13.10 26.38 -7.08
C PRO A 31 -13.62 27.81 -6.84
N GLU A 32 -14.92 28.08 -7.00
CA GLU A 32 -15.48 29.45 -6.87
C GLU A 32 -15.31 30.06 -5.45
N ALA A 33 -14.21 30.81 -5.33
CA ALA A 33 -14.18 32.25 -5.05
C ALA A 33 -14.49 32.79 -3.64
N ASP A 34 -13.79 32.38 -2.57
CA ASP A 34 -13.67 33.30 -1.42
C ASP A 34 -12.52 33.16 -0.41
N ARG A 35 -11.46 32.39 -0.65
CA ARG A 35 -10.44 32.22 0.41
C ARG A 35 -9.01 32.25 -0.12
N GLU A 36 -8.50 33.47 -0.31
CA GLU A 36 -7.06 33.72 -0.32
C GLU A 36 -6.41 33.01 0.89
N GLY A 37 -5.59 32.01 0.61
CA GLY A 37 -4.84 31.26 1.63
C GLY A 37 -5.46 29.93 2.09
N GLN A 38 -6.60 29.48 1.55
CA GLN A 38 -7.07 28.10 1.79
C GLN A 38 -6.75 27.22 0.59
N GLY A 39 -6.03 26.12 0.84
CA GLY A 39 -5.76 25.12 -0.19
C GLY A 39 -7.04 24.40 -0.61
N TYR A 40 -6.98 23.73 -1.76
CA TYR A 40 -8.07 23.01 -2.38
C TYR A 40 -7.73 21.51 -2.51
N PRO A 41 -8.73 20.62 -2.68
CA PRO A 41 -8.47 19.23 -2.94
C PRO A 41 -7.74 19.03 -4.27
N VAL A 42 -6.63 18.29 -4.21
CA VAL A 42 -5.83 17.92 -5.38
C VAL A 42 -5.85 16.42 -5.57
N LEU A 43 -6.23 16.00 -6.77
CA LEU A 43 -6.20 14.62 -7.21
C LEU A 43 -4.78 14.23 -7.64
N LEU A 44 -4.27 13.18 -6.99
CA LEU A 44 -3.00 12.54 -7.29
C LEU A 44 -3.24 11.19 -7.97
N LYS A 45 -2.71 11.02 -9.18
CA LYS A 45 -2.79 9.77 -9.94
C LYS A 45 -1.61 8.86 -9.61
N LEU A 46 -1.89 7.59 -9.30
CA LEU A 46 -0.88 6.60 -8.93
C LEU A 46 -0.47 5.66 -10.08
N SER A 47 0.76 5.16 -9.98
CA SER A 47 1.35 4.18 -10.90
C SER A 47 0.60 2.84 -10.93
N ARG A 48 0.01 2.44 -9.79
CA ARG A 48 -0.80 1.22 -9.62
C ARG A 48 -1.96 1.45 -8.66
N VAL A 49 -2.78 0.42 -8.48
CA VAL A 49 -3.87 0.36 -7.51
C VAL A 49 -3.28 0.22 -6.11
N LEU A 50 -3.87 0.91 -5.13
CA LEU A 50 -3.53 0.77 -3.73
C LEU A 50 -4.09 -0.54 -3.17
N ASP A 51 -3.23 -1.27 -2.49
CA ASP A 51 -3.66 -2.39 -1.66
C ASP A 51 -4.33 -1.88 -0.37
N PRO A 52 -5.19 -2.69 0.28
CA PRO A 52 -5.90 -2.25 1.49
C PRO A 52 -4.97 -1.78 2.61
N GLU A 53 -3.86 -2.49 2.80
CA GLU A 53 -2.86 -2.16 3.82
C GLU A 53 -2.17 -0.83 3.53
N GLU A 54 -1.86 -0.55 2.26
CA GLU A 54 -1.23 0.71 1.86
C GLU A 54 -2.18 1.89 2.03
N ALA A 55 -3.45 1.74 1.64
CA ALA A 55 -4.45 2.78 1.83
C ALA A 55 -4.61 3.12 3.32
N ARG A 56 -4.63 2.09 4.19
CA ARG A 56 -4.66 2.27 5.64
C ARG A 56 -3.42 3.03 6.14
N LEU A 57 -2.23 2.57 5.78
CA LEU A 57 -0.97 3.19 6.22
C LEU A 57 -0.81 4.64 5.73
N ILE A 58 -1.31 4.97 4.54
CA ILE A 58 -1.32 6.36 4.04
C ILE A 58 -2.19 7.24 4.93
N LEU A 59 -3.41 6.80 5.24
CA LEU A 59 -4.34 7.55 6.12
C LEU A 59 -3.76 7.72 7.53
N GLU A 60 -3.10 6.70 8.08
CA GLU A 60 -2.49 6.76 9.41
C GLU A 60 -1.29 7.71 9.48
N ARG A 61 -0.47 7.77 8.42
CA ARG A 61 0.77 8.56 8.41
C ARG A 61 0.57 9.99 7.94
N ASN A 62 -0.44 10.24 7.12
CA ASN A 62 -0.67 11.55 6.54
C ASN A 62 -2.17 11.89 6.53
N PRO A 63 -2.67 12.62 7.54
CA PRO A 63 -4.09 12.93 7.66
C PRO A 63 -4.61 13.84 6.53
N PHE A 64 -3.71 14.50 5.79
CA PHE A 64 -4.07 15.34 4.64
C PHE A 64 -4.28 14.53 3.36
N LEU A 65 -3.79 13.28 3.31
CA LEU A 65 -3.95 12.38 2.17
C LEU A 65 -5.09 11.40 2.40
N HIS A 66 -6.09 11.46 1.54
CA HIS A 66 -7.17 10.52 1.49
C HIS A 66 -6.84 9.41 0.49
N ALA A 67 -6.86 8.18 0.97
CA ALA A 67 -6.55 6.98 0.21
C ALA A 67 -7.70 5.99 0.26
N THR A 68 -8.01 5.37 -0.89
CA THR A 68 -9.06 4.35 -0.99
C THR A 68 -8.46 3.07 -1.56
N ALA A 69 -8.64 1.96 -0.85
CA ALA A 69 -8.24 0.64 -1.32
C ALA A 69 -8.91 0.32 -2.66
N GLY A 70 -8.17 -0.29 -3.59
CA GLY A 70 -8.70 -0.58 -4.92
C GLY A 70 -8.73 0.62 -5.88
N SER A 71 -8.34 1.81 -5.43
CA SER A 71 -8.23 3.02 -6.26
C SER A 71 -6.81 3.27 -6.77
N ARG A 72 -6.70 3.96 -7.91
CA ARG A 72 -5.45 4.54 -8.43
C ARG A 72 -5.33 6.04 -8.17
N LYS A 73 -6.18 6.56 -7.27
CA LYS A 73 -6.30 7.98 -6.96
C LYS A 73 -6.03 8.17 -5.46
N LEU A 74 -5.29 9.22 -5.13
CA LEU A 74 -5.20 9.81 -3.79
C LEU A 74 -5.75 11.23 -3.88
N ILE A 75 -6.38 11.72 -2.82
CA ILE A 75 -6.83 13.12 -2.74
C ILE A 75 -6.05 13.80 -1.63
N ALA A 76 -5.34 14.87 -1.95
CA ALA A 76 -4.67 15.70 -0.95
C ALA A 76 -5.56 16.91 -0.64
N MET A 77 -5.91 17.10 0.63
CA MET A 77 -6.74 18.21 1.08
C MET A 77 -5.88 19.42 1.45
N ASP A 78 -6.51 20.60 1.46
CA ASP A 78 -5.91 21.85 1.95
C ASP A 78 -4.54 22.16 1.34
N THR A 79 -4.34 21.84 0.06
CA THR A 79 -3.07 22.01 -0.64
C THR A 79 -3.24 22.64 -2.03
N SER A 80 -2.16 22.76 -2.79
CA SER A 80 -2.18 23.20 -4.19
C SER A 80 -1.39 22.26 -5.07
N VAL A 81 -1.64 22.31 -6.38
CA VAL A 81 -0.88 21.51 -7.34
C VAL A 81 0.60 21.90 -7.30
N GLU A 82 0.90 23.18 -7.11
CA GLU A 82 2.24 23.74 -7.02
C GLU A 82 2.97 23.20 -5.78
N THR A 83 2.34 23.27 -4.61
CA THR A 83 2.92 22.74 -3.36
C THR A 83 3.16 21.24 -3.45
N LEU A 84 2.27 20.48 -4.07
CA LEU A 84 2.48 19.05 -4.29
C LEU A 84 3.60 18.73 -5.27
N ARG A 85 3.82 19.59 -6.27
CA ARG A 85 4.96 19.45 -7.20
C ARG A 85 6.28 19.73 -6.47
N GLU A 86 6.32 20.72 -5.60
CA GLU A 86 7.49 21.02 -4.76
C GLU A 86 7.76 19.90 -3.75
N GLN A 87 6.72 19.35 -3.13
CA GLN A 87 6.81 18.25 -2.15
C GLN A 87 6.84 16.86 -2.81
N LYS A 88 6.98 16.78 -4.13
CA LYS A 88 6.88 15.52 -4.88
C LYS A 88 7.82 14.45 -4.35
N ASP A 89 9.08 14.77 -4.12
CA ASP A 89 10.08 13.78 -3.69
C ASP A 89 9.80 13.27 -2.27
N ARG A 90 9.36 14.16 -1.37
CA ARG A 90 8.91 13.78 -0.03
C ARG A 90 7.69 12.86 -0.09
N LEU A 91 6.74 13.16 -0.98
CA LEU A 91 5.57 12.34 -1.18
C LEU A 91 5.95 10.96 -1.75
N GLN A 92 6.91 10.88 -2.67
CA GLN A 92 7.42 9.60 -3.17
C GLN A 92 8.12 8.79 -2.08
N LEU A 93 8.88 9.44 -1.21
CA LEU A 93 9.51 8.77 -0.07
C LEU A 93 8.44 8.15 0.86
N LEU A 94 7.40 8.92 1.19
CA LEU A 94 6.27 8.42 1.99
C LEU A 94 5.59 7.22 1.35
N LEU A 95 5.34 7.25 0.04
CA LEU A 95 4.72 6.13 -0.67
C LEU A 95 5.63 4.89 -0.69
N ALA A 96 6.94 5.06 -0.84
CA ALA A 96 7.91 3.96 -0.80
C ALA A 96 7.99 3.33 0.60
N GLU A 97 7.96 4.14 1.66
CA GLU A 97 7.90 3.64 3.03
C GLU A 97 6.61 2.87 3.31
N VAL A 98 5.47 3.38 2.84
CA VAL A 98 4.19 2.68 2.97
C VAL A 98 4.25 1.31 2.28
N GLU A 99 4.75 1.26 1.05
CA GLU A 99 4.92 0.02 0.28
C GLU A 99 5.81 -0.98 1.03
N ALA A 100 6.95 -0.53 1.55
CA ALA A 100 7.86 -1.37 2.32
C ALA A 100 7.20 -1.93 3.59
N ASN A 101 6.42 -1.12 4.30
CA ASN A 101 5.74 -1.54 5.52
C ASN A 101 4.58 -2.50 5.24
N ALA A 102 3.81 -2.25 4.18
CA ALA A 102 2.76 -3.16 3.75
C ALA A 102 3.33 -4.53 3.37
N LEU A 103 4.47 -4.57 2.67
CA LEU A 103 5.18 -5.82 2.34
C LEU A 103 5.71 -6.53 3.59
N ALA A 104 6.26 -5.80 4.55
CA ALA A 104 6.73 -6.37 5.81
C ALA A 104 5.58 -6.99 6.61
N GLU A 105 4.42 -6.33 6.64
CA GLU A 105 3.24 -6.82 7.36
C GLU A 105 2.65 -8.07 6.69
N GLN A 106 2.57 -8.09 5.35
CA GLN A 106 2.19 -9.31 4.62
C GLN A 106 3.14 -10.47 4.90
N ALA A 107 4.45 -10.21 4.98
CA ALA A 107 5.43 -11.25 5.27
C ALA A 107 5.26 -11.82 6.70
N ARG A 108 4.97 -10.96 7.68
CA ARG A 108 4.67 -11.37 9.06
C ARG A 108 3.43 -12.25 9.12
N GLN A 109 2.34 -11.81 8.48
CA GLN A 109 1.08 -12.57 8.44
C GLN A 109 1.28 -13.96 7.81
N ARG A 110 1.97 -14.06 6.68
CA ARG A 110 2.29 -15.36 6.06
C ARG A 110 3.11 -16.26 6.96
N MET A 111 4.07 -15.71 7.70
CA MET A 111 4.89 -16.47 8.64
C MET A 111 4.09 -16.95 9.86
N GLU A 112 3.14 -16.15 10.33
CA GLU A 112 2.21 -16.54 11.39
C GLU A 112 1.25 -17.64 10.94
N GLU A 113 0.68 -17.51 9.74
CA GLU A 113 -0.16 -18.54 9.12
C GLU A 113 0.60 -19.86 8.94
N HIS A 114 1.84 -19.80 8.47
CA HIS A 114 2.70 -20.97 8.32
C HIS A 114 2.94 -21.66 9.67
N ARG A 115 3.31 -20.90 10.70
CA ARG A 115 3.51 -21.44 12.06
C ARG A 115 2.23 -22.06 12.61
N ALA A 116 1.07 -21.43 12.39
CA ALA A 116 -0.22 -21.96 12.80
C ALA A 116 -0.56 -23.27 12.07
N ALA A 117 -0.24 -23.37 10.77
CA ALA A 117 -0.44 -24.58 10.00
C ALA A 117 0.46 -25.74 10.47
N GLU A 118 1.73 -25.46 10.78
CA GLU A 118 2.66 -26.45 11.34
C GLU A 118 2.18 -26.99 12.68
N LEU A 119 1.70 -26.11 13.58
CA LEU A 119 1.12 -26.52 14.86
C LEU A 119 -0.09 -27.44 14.68
N ARG A 120 -1.00 -27.10 13.76
CA ARG A 120 -2.17 -27.94 13.44
C ARG A 120 -1.75 -29.30 12.88
N LEU A 121 -0.74 -29.34 12.01
CA LEU A 121 -0.21 -30.60 11.46
C LEU A 121 0.44 -31.47 12.54
N ALA A 122 1.22 -30.88 13.44
CA ALA A 122 1.82 -31.58 14.57
C ALA A 122 0.75 -32.17 15.52
N GLU A 123 -0.31 -31.40 15.81
CA GLU A 123 -1.43 -31.87 16.62
C GLU A 123 -2.19 -33.04 15.94
N LEU A 124 -2.43 -32.94 14.63
CA LEU A 124 -3.07 -34.02 13.86
C LEU A 124 -2.21 -35.29 13.83
N ARG A 125 -0.89 -35.16 13.65
CA ARG A 125 0.04 -36.31 13.70
C ARG A 125 0.00 -36.99 15.08
N ARG A 126 0.07 -36.20 16.15
CA ARG A 126 -0.03 -36.72 17.52
C ARG A 126 -1.37 -37.43 17.78
N ARG A 127 -2.48 -36.88 17.29
CA ARG A 127 -3.80 -37.54 17.41
C ARG A 127 -3.86 -38.86 16.63
N ASN A 128 -3.28 -38.91 15.43
CA ASN A 128 -3.21 -40.13 14.64
C ASN A 128 -2.32 -41.20 15.29
N GLU A 129 -1.21 -40.82 15.92
CA GLU A 129 -0.36 -41.74 16.69
C GLU A 129 -1.17 -42.38 17.84
N VAL A 130 -1.87 -41.56 18.65
CA VAL A 130 -2.70 -42.04 19.76
C VAL A 130 -3.83 -42.96 19.28
N LEU A 131 -4.47 -42.65 18.16
CA LEU A 131 -5.54 -43.49 17.60
C LEU A 131 -5.02 -44.78 16.94
N GLY A 132 -3.79 -44.76 16.41
CA GLY A 132 -3.12 -45.93 15.83
C GLY A 132 -2.61 -46.93 16.87
N GLU A 133 -2.37 -46.50 18.12
CA GLU A 133 -2.01 -47.36 19.25
C GLU A 133 -3.21 -48.13 19.84
N ILE A 134 -4.44 -47.80 19.43
CA ILE A 134 -5.65 -48.54 19.81
C ILE A 134 -5.87 -49.67 18.80
N GLU A 135 -5.12 -50.77 18.93
CA GLU A 135 -5.41 -52.02 18.24
C GLU A 135 -6.72 -52.62 18.80
N TRP A 136 -7.67 -52.95 17.92
CA TRP A 136 -8.91 -53.67 18.23
C TRP A 136 -8.71 -55.19 18.17
#